data_AF-A0A553SQL2-F1
#
_entry.id   AF-A0A553SQL2-F1
#
_cell.length_a   1.000
_cell.length_b   1.000
_cell.length_c   1.000
_cell.angle_alpha   90.00
_cell.angle_beta   90.00
_cell.angle_gamma   90.00
#
_symmetry.space_group_name_H-M   'P 1'
#
loop_
_entity.id
_entity.type
_entity.pdbx_description
1 polymer ?
#
loop_
_entity_poly.entity_id
_entity_poly.type
_entity_poly.pdbx_seq_one_letter_code
_entity_poly.pdbx_strand_id
1 'polypeptide(L)'
;MSSFVICIVLFNTKAAAADQYVTTATAGVQSQGIYLTISNPQILNPLVTVSAETQKIVLAKFPEIKVEDLTGTNSAWSLKLSATPLTEKAPAGGFKSGTSAIVRNTIQYRVTSEAISNTNITRTVSGAVIDKMTATLYGGTQSGTTTINAVNEITTTITPNKNMVDLINYPTTPTPYETTITFSVVQGL
;
A
#
# COMPACT_ATOMS: atom_id res chain seq x y z
N MET A 1 -5.69 12.47 7.50
CA MET A 1 -4.83 11.43 6.89
C MET A 1 -5.66 10.16 6.83
N SER A 2 -5.67 9.45 5.70
CA SER A 2 -6.40 8.17 5.55
C SER A 2 -5.39 7.03 5.50
N SER A 3 -5.65 5.95 6.25
CA SER A 3 -4.76 4.79 6.34
C SER A 3 -5.55 3.49 6.21
N PHE A 4 -4.91 2.45 5.65
CA PHE A 4 -5.49 1.11 5.52
C PHE A 4 -4.45 0.04 5.90
N VAL A 5 -4.93 -1.07 6.46
CA VAL A 5 -4.11 -2.23 6.86
C VAL A 5 -4.26 -3.33 5.82
N ILE A 6 -3.12 -3.91 5.40
CA ILE A 6 -3.05 -4.99 4.40
C ILE A 6 -2.42 -6.23 5.06
N CYS A 7 -2.96 -7.44 4.81
CA CYS A 7 -2.42 -8.70 5.34
C CYS A 7 -1.92 -9.65 4.23
N ILE A 8 -0.70 -10.16 4.33
CA ILE A 8 -0.12 -11.23 3.49
C ILE A 8 -0.01 -12.50 4.32
N VAL A 9 -0.19 -13.67 3.70
CA VAL A 9 -0.14 -14.94 4.40
C VAL A 9 0.93 -15.87 3.80
N LEU A 10 1.87 -16.37 4.60
CA LEU A 10 2.92 -17.31 4.16
C LEU A 10 2.65 -18.76 4.57
N PHE A 11 2.74 -19.71 3.62
CA PHE A 11 2.42 -21.13 3.82
C PHE A 11 3.65 -22.03 3.98
N ASN A 12 3.52 -23.02 4.87
CA ASN A 12 4.27 -24.26 4.88
C ASN A 12 3.38 -25.38 4.32
N THR A 13 3.94 -26.39 3.67
CA THR A 13 3.19 -27.41 2.91
C THR A 13 2.41 -28.39 3.81
N LYS A 14 1.30 -27.94 4.40
CA LYS A 14 0.06 -28.69 4.63
C LYS A 14 -1.11 -27.71 4.54
N ALA A 15 -2.13 -28.10 3.78
CA ALA A 15 -3.19 -27.24 3.26
C ALA A 15 -3.93 -26.43 4.33
N ALA A 16 -4.15 -25.14 4.05
CA ALA A 16 -5.20 -24.33 4.65
C ALA A 16 -5.88 -23.50 3.55
N ALA A 17 -7.21 -23.34 3.67
CA ALA A 17 -8.04 -22.64 2.69
C ALA A 17 -7.70 -21.15 2.63
N ALA A 18 -7.72 -20.60 1.42
CA ALA A 18 -7.48 -19.19 1.15
C ALA A 18 -8.79 -18.41 1.23
N ASP A 19 -8.96 -17.56 2.24
CA ASP A 19 -10.07 -16.61 2.27
C ASP A 19 -9.77 -15.46 1.30
N GLN A 20 -10.53 -15.39 0.20
CA GLN A 20 -10.45 -14.30 -0.76
C GLN A 20 -11.34 -13.15 -0.30
N TYR A 21 -10.73 -12.09 0.25
CA TYR A 21 -11.43 -10.86 0.61
C TYR A 21 -11.49 -9.92 -0.60
N VAL A 22 -12.68 -9.59 -1.08
CA VAL A 22 -12.90 -8.49 -2.01
C VAL A 22 -13.42 -7.30 -1.20
N THR A 23 -12.63 -6.23 -1.10
CA THR A 23 -13.07 -4.99 -0.44
C THR A 23 -13.27 -3.90 -1.48
N THR A 24 -14.47 -3.32 -1.54
CA THR A 24 -14.68 -1.98 -2.10
C THR A 24 -14.44 -0.97 -0.99
N ALA A 25 -13.24 -0.39 -0.91
CA ALA A 25 -12.96 0.75 -0.04
C ALA A 25 -12.97 2.03 -0.88
N THR A 26 -13.15 3.20 -0.27
CA THR A 26 -12.87 4.50 -0.89
C THR A 26 -12.12 5.33 0.14
N ALA A 27 -11.04 5.99 -0.28
CA ALA A 27 -10.20 6.77 0.62
C ALA A 27 -10.27 8.26 0.26
N GLY A 28 -10.62 9.10 1.23
CA GLY A 28 -10.60 10.56 1.10
C GLY A 28 -9.43 11.17 1.88
N VAL A 29 -8.70 12.11 1.28
CA VAL A 29 -7.64 12.88 1.95
C VAL A 29 -7.81 14.36 1.62
N GLN A 30 -7.79 15.22 2.63
CA GLN A 30 -7.96 16.67 2.46
C GLN A 30 -6.82 17.44 3.10
N SER A 31 -6.45 18.56 2.47
CA SER A 31 -5.58 19.60 3.04
C SER A 31 -5.97 20.96 2.48
N GLN A 32 -6.27 21.93 3.36
CA GLN A 32 -6.40 23.38 3.08
C GLN A 32 -7.20 23.79 1.80
N GLY A 33 -8.11 22.93 1.35
CA GLY A 33 -8.96 23.17 0.18
C GLY A 33 -8.75 22.19 -0.98
N ILE A 34 -7.67 21.42 -0.98
CA ILE A 34 -7.49 20.28 -1.89
C ILE A 34 -8.13 19.03 -1.28
N TYR A 35 -9.04 18.42 -2.01
CA TYR A 35 -9.67 17.15 -1.67
C TYR A 35 -9.29 16.09 -2.70
N LEU A 36 -8.72 14.99 -2.23
CA LEU A 36 -8.36 13.83 -3.04
C LEU A 36 -9.23 12.64 -2.67
N THR A 37 -9.79 11.96 -3.68
CA THR A 37 -10.48 10.69 -3.50
C THR A 37 -9.77 9.59 -4.30
N ILE A 38 -9.52 8.45 -3.67
CA ILE A 38 -9.03 7.24 -4.33
C ILE A 38 -10.23 6.30 -4.50
N SER A 39 -10.65 6.11 -5.75
CA SER A 39 -11.82 5.30 -6.10
C SER A 39 -11.40 3.85 -6.33
N ASN A 40 -12.22 2.91 -5.85
CA ASN A 40 -12.02 1.46 -5.99
C ASN A 40 -10.62 0.93 -5.60
N PRO A 41 -9.96 1.37 -4.50
CA PRO A 41 -8.80 0.67 -3.98
C PRO A 41 -9.14 -0.81 -3.72
N GLN A 42 -8.31 -1.68 -4.28
CA GLN A 42 -8.33 -3.11 -4.06
C GLN A 42 -7.20 -3.47 -3.10
N ILE A 43 -7.57 -3.96 -1.91
CA ILE A 43 -6.60 -4.59 -1.00
C ILE A 43 -6.52 -6.06 -1.39
N LEU A 44 -5.34 -6.48 -1.80
CA LEU A 44 -5.06 -7.86 -2.14
C LEU A 44 -4.40 -8.47 -0.90
N ASN A 45 -4.97 -9.56 -0.38
CA ASN A 45 -4.41 -10.31 0.73
C ASN A 45 -3.77 -11.60 0.20
N PRO A 46 -2.64 -11.52 -0.52
CA PRO A 46 -2.09 -12.64 -1.25
C PRO A 46 -1.55 -13.71 -0.31
N LEU A 47 -1.63 -14.95 -0.78
CA LEU A 47 -1.00 -16.11 -0.17
C LEU A 47 0.30 -16.40 -0.90
N VAL A 48 1.37 -16.67 -0.14
CA VAL A 48 2.71 -16.86 -0.68
C VAL A 48 3.31 -18.16 -0.15
N THR A 49 3.83 -18.98 -1.05
CA THR A 49 4.48 -20.25 -0.69
C THR A 49 5.98 -20.06 -0.56
N VAL A 50 6.57 -20.68 0.46
CA VAL A 50 8.02 -20.79 0.64
C VAL A 50 8.69 -21.32 -0.64
N SER A 51 9.70 -20.62 -1.14
CA SER A 51 10.43 -20.90 -2.37
C SER A 51 11.86 -20.37 -2.32
N ALA A 52 12.77 -20.96 -3.11
CA ALA A 52 14.11 -20.41 -3.29
C ALA A 52 14.13 -19.16 -4.20
N GLU A 53 13.04 -18.86 -4.89
CA GLU A 53 12.94 -17.78 -5.86
C GLU A 53 12.36 -16.49 -5.26
N THR A 54 12.89 -15.36 -5.75
CA THR A 54 12.36 -14.03 -5.44
C THR A 54 11.02 -13.82 -6.15
N GLN A 55 9.99 -13.48 -5.37
CA GLN A 55 8.63 -13.28 -5.86
C GLN A 55 8.24 -11.80 -5.74
N LYS A 56 7.63 -11.27 -6.81
CA LYS A 56 6.89 -10.00 -6.77
C LYS A 56 5.47 -10.29 -6.31
N ILE A 57 5.05 -9.66 -5.23
CA ILE A 57 3.70 -9.79 -4.67
C ILE A 57 3.01 -8.43 -4.76
N VAL A 58 1.77 -8.42 -5.26
CA VAL A 58 0.94 -7.20 -5.30
C VAL A 58 0.03 -7.19 -4.09
N LEU A 59 0.13 -6.12 -3.30
CA LEU A 59 -0.55 -5.93 -2.01
C LEU A 59 -1.80 -5.08 -2.12
N ALA A 60 -1.75 -4.08 -2.98
CA ALA A 60 -2.91 -3.27 -3.27
C ALA A 60 -2.83 -2.70 -4.68
N LYS A 61 -3.99 -2.38 -5.23
CA LYS A 61 -4.14 -1.64 -6.48
C LYS A 61 -5.09 -0.48 -6.27
N PHE A 62 -4.85 0.64 -6.93
CA PHE A 62 -5.82 1.74 -6.94
C PHE A 62 -5.84 2.43 -8.32
N PRO A 63 -6.95 2.31 -9.06
CA PRO A 63 -7.01 2.66 -10.48
C PRO A 63 -7.26 4.15 -10.76
N GLU A 64 -7.88 4.87 -9.83
CA GLU A 64 -8.38 6.22 -10.07
C GLU A 64 -8.13 7.13 -8.86
N ILE A 65 -7.61 8.32 -9.13
CA ILE A 65 -7.45 9.39 -8.14
C ILE A 65 -8.19 10.62 -8.67
N LYS A 66 -9.23 11.06 -7.97
CA LYS A 66 -9.91 12.33 -8.21
C LYS A 66 -9.24 13.43 -7.38
N VAL A 67 -8.89 14.53 -8.03
CA VAL A 67 -8.35 15.76 -7.44
C VAL A 67 -9.37 16.87 -7.56
N GLU A 68 -9.70 17.53 -6.46
CA GLU A 68 -10.64 18.63 -6.42
C GLU A 68 -10.04 19.81 -5.65
N ASP A 69 -10.00 21.00 -6.28
CA ASP A 69 -9.67 22.26 -5.62
C ASP A 69 -10.97 22.98 -5.25
N LEU A 70 -11.31 22.92 -3.96
CA LEU A 70 -12.51 23.52 -3.39
C LEU A 70 -12.39 25.05 -3.25
N THR A 71 -11.19 25.60 -3.41
CA THR A 71 -10.93 27.03 -3.21
C THR A 71 -10.92 27.81 -4.52
N GLY A 72 -10.70 27.11 -5.65
CA GLY A 72 -10.51 27.73 -6.96
C GLY A 72 -9.23 28.57 -7.07
N THR A 73 -8.30 28.42 -6.12
CA THR A 73 -7.07 29.22 -6.06
C THR A 73 -5.94 28.65 -6.92
N ASN A 74 -6.13 27.45 -7.49
CA ASN A 74 -5.11 26.76 -8.29
C ASN A 74 -3.80 26.52 -7.50
N SER A 75 -3.91 26.31 -6.19
CA SER A 75 -2.77 26.09 -5.30
C SER A 75 -1.97 24.85 -5.70
N ALA A 76 -0.65 24.91 -5.46
CA ALA A 76 0.20 23.76 -5.64
C ALA A 76 -0.13 22.67 -4.63
N TRP A 77 -0.08 21.41 -5.03
CA TRP A 77 -0.33 20.28 -4.15
C TRP A 77 0.55 19.09 -4.48
N SER A 78 0.67 18.18 -3.52
CA SER A 78 1.33 16.90 -3.68
C SER A 78 0.64 15.79 -2.89
N LEU A 79 0.40 14.66 -3.55
CA LEU A 79 -0.04 13.42 -2.94
C LEU A 79 1.19 12.62 -2.52
N LYS A 80 1.26 12.34 -1.23
CA LYS A 80 2.33 11.61 -0.58
C LYS A 80 1.85 10.22 -0.16
N LEU A 81 2.78 9.26 -0.18
CA LEU A 81 2.55 7.88 0.20
C LEU A 81 3.67 7.39 1.11
N SER A 82 3.30 6.67 2.15
CA SER A 82 4.23 5.90 2.97
C SER A 82 3.61 4.57 3.40
N ALA A 83 4.46 3.65 3.83
CA ALA A 83 4.06 2.38 4.41
C ALA A 83 4.79 2.14 5.73
N THR A 84 4.24 1.32 6.61
CA THR A 84 5.06 0.66 7.63
C THR A 84 5.80 -0.52 7.00
N PRO A 85 6.93 -0.96 7.57
CA PRO A 85 7.57 -2.21 7.18
C PRO A 85 6.58 -3.37 7.20
N LEU A 86 6.75 -4.32 6.29
CA LEU A 86 5.99 -5.57 6.32
C LEU A 86 6.38 -6.35 7.57
N THR A 87 5.45 -6.50 8.50
CA THR A 87 5.70 -6.98 9.85
C THR A 87 4.79 -8.16 10.15
N GLU A 88 5.32 -9.21 10.75
CA GLU A 88 4.52 -10.31 11.25
C GLU A 88 3.43 -9.78 12.18
N LYS A 89 2.18 -10.11 11.89
CA LYS A 89 1.05 -9.71 12.70
C LYS A 89 1.17 -10.38 14.06
N ALA A 90 0.78 -9.70 15.14
CA ALA A 90 0.81 -10.31 16.47
C ALA A 90 -0.32 -11.36 16.63
N PRO A 91 -0.07 -12.50 17.29
CA PRO A 91 -1.14 -13.40 17.73
C PRO A 91 -2.08 -12.72 18.72
N ALA A 92 -3.29 -13.26 18.87
CA ALA A 92 -4.17 -12.86 19.96
C ALA A 92 -3.46 -13.14 21.31
N GLY A 93 -3.28 -12.11 22.13
CA GLY A 93 -2.52 -12.20 23.39
C GLY A 93 -1.02 -11.91 23.25
N GLY A 94 -0.53 -11.58 22.05
CA GLY A 94 0.86 -11.22 21.79
C GLY A 94 1.74 -12.42 21.44
N PHE A 95 3.02 -12.12 21.21
CA PHE A 95 4.04 -13.12 20.91
C PHE A 95 4.38 -13.96 22.15
N LYS A 96 4.71 -15.24 21.94
CA LYS A 96 5.18 -16.12 23.02
C LYS A 96 6.47 -15.58 23.64
N SER A 97 6.70 -15.91 24.91
CA SER A 97 7.89 -15.45 25.63
C SER A 97 9.18 -15.80 24.88
N GLY A 98 10.04 -14.80 24.68
CA GLY A 98 11.30 -14.95 23.95
C GLY A 98 11.20 -14.88 22.43
N THR A 99 10.00 -14.64 21.86
CA THR A 99 9.82 -14.38 20.44
C THR A 99 9.40 -12.94 20.15
N SER A 100 9.58 -12.49 18.92
CA SER A 100 9.25 -11.15 18.43
C SER A 100 8.86 -11.20 16.96
N ALA A 101 8.09 -10.22 16.51
CA ALA A 101 7.68 -10.11 15.12
C ALA A 101 8.86 -10.15 14.14
N ILE A 102 8.71 -10.90 13.04
CA ILE A 102 9.59 -10.82 11.88
C ILE A 102 9.27 -9.55 11.07
N VAL A 103 10.27 -8.70 10.80
CA VAL A 103 10.10 -7.42 10.07
C VAL A 103 10.89 -7.40 8.75
N ARG A 104 10.32 -6.80 7.70
CA ARG A 104 10.91 -6.64 6.36
C ARG A 104 10.64 -5.25 5.78
N ASN A 105 11.65 -4.67 5.15
CA ASN A 105 11.58 -3.36 4.49
C ASN A 105 11.68 -3.53 2.96
N THR A 106 10.57 -3.94 2.34
CA THR A 106 10.50 -4.36 0.93
C THR A 106 9.31 -3.77 0.17
N ILE A 107 8.48 -2.93 0.81
CA ILE A 107 7.29 -2.34 0.19
C ILE A 107 7.68 -1.26 -0.82
N GLN A 108 7.17 -1.38 -2.04
CA GLN A 108 7.44 -0.50 -3.18
C GLN A 108 6.15 -0.02 -3.82
N TYR A 109 6.14 1.24 -4.27
CA TYR A 109 5.10 1.78 -5.14
C TYR A 109 5.51 1.64 -6.60
N ARG A 110 4.60 1.19 -7.47
CA ARG A 110 4.83 1.05 -8.91
C ARG A 110 3.62 1.56 -9.71
N VAL A 111 3.90 2.23 -10.82
CA VAL A 111 2.90 2.62 -11.83
C VAL A 111 3.25 1.91 -13.13
N THR A 112 2.29 1.21 -13.72
CA THR A 112 2.49 0.52 -15.01
C THR A 112 1.92 1.30 -16.20
N SER A 113 0.84 2.05 -16.00
CA SER A 113 0.28 2.97 -16.99
C SER A 113 -0.41 4.15 -16.30
N GLU A 114 -0.46 5.29 -16.98
CA GLU A 114 -1.24 6.45 -16.52
C GLU A 114 -1.75 7.30 -17.68
N ALA A 115 -2.89 7.94 -17.45
CA ALA A 115 -3.48 8.98 -18.26
C ALA A 115 -3.94 10.11 -17.33
N ILE A 116 -3.34 11.28 -17.51
CA ILE A 116 -3.64 12.49 -16.75
C ILE A 116 -4.20 13.51 -17.73
N SER A 117 -5.46 13.92 -17.56
CA SER A 117 -6.10 14.87 -18.48
C SER A 117 -5.61 16.31 -18.31
N ASN A 118 -5.09 16.66 -17.13
CA ASN A 118 -4.58 17.98 -16.82
C ASN A 118 -3.04 18.00 -16.90
N THR A 119 -2.49 18.79 -17.82
CA THR A 119 -1.05 18.89 -18.08
C THR A 119 -0.25 19.54 -16.94
N ASN A 120 -0.91 20.22 -16.00
CA ASN A 120 -0.25 20.83 -14.84
C ASN A 120 -0.02 19.82 -13.70
N ILE A 121 -0.54 18.60 -13.83
CA ILE A 121 -0.33 17.51 -12.87
C ILE A 121 0.73 16.57 -13.44
N THR A 122 1.71 16.24 -12.61
CA THR A 122 2.82 15.37 -12.97
C THR A 122 2.95 14.22 -11.97
N ARG A 123 3.39 13.06 -12.45
CA ARG A 123 3.88 11.99 -11.60
C ARG A 123 5.31 12.29 -11.18
N THR A 124 5.61 12.22 -9.88
CA THR A 124 6.96 12.50 -9.37
C THR A 124 7.83 11.25 -9.32
N VAL A 125 7.33 10.09 -8.88
CA VAL A 125 8.14 8.88 -8.71
C VAL A 125 7.39 7.61 -9.10
N SER A 126 8.09 6.64 -9.70
CA SER A 126 7.67 5.24 -9.84
C SER A 126 8.81 4.33 -9.37
N GLY A 127 8.51 3.26 -8.61
CA GLY A 127 9.49 2.28 -8.11
C GLY A 127 10.12 2.58 -6.76
N ALA A 128 9.70 3.63 -6.04
CA ALA A 128 10.26 3.97 -4.74
C ALA A 128 9.93 2.92 -3.67
N VAL A 129 10.89 2.65 -2.79
CA VAL A 129 10.67 1.92 -1.53
C VAL A 129 10.00 2.87 -0.54
N ILE A 130 8.78 2.55 -0.11
CA ILE A 130 7.89 3.46 0.65
C ILE A 130 7.77 3.11 2.13
N ASP A 131 8.38 2.01 2.58
CA ASP A 131 8.42 1.61 3.99
C ASP A 131 9.66 2.11 4.75
N LYS A 132 10.50 2.91 4.07
CA LYS A 132 11.66 3.62 4.67
C LYS A 132 11.54 5.13 4.58
N MET A 133 10.63 5.63 3.75
CA MET A 133 10.50 7.05 3.45
C MET A 133 9.10 7.36 2.91
N THR A 134 8.76 8.64 2.92
CA THR A 134 7.57 9.13 2.23
C THR A 134 7.92 9.45 0.77
N ALA A 135 7.17 8.88 -0.18
CA ALA A 135 7.30 9.18 -1.60
C ALA A 135 6.23 10.19 -2.05
N THR A 136 6.57 11.00 -3.05
CA THR A 136 5.57 11.82 -3.76
C THR A 136 5.09 11.04 -4.97
N LEU A 137 3.79 10.81 -5.07
CA LEU A 137 3.18 10.08 -6.18
C LEU A 137 2.89 11.03 -7.33
N TYR A 138 2.06 12.03 -7.03
CA TYR A 138 1.56 13.03 -7.95
C TYR A 138 1.65 14.41 -7.31
N GLY A 139 1.77 15.43 -8.13
CA GLY A 139 1.67 16.81 -7.68
C GLY A 139 1.53 17.76 -8.86
N GLY A 140 1.19 19.01 -8.55
CA GLY A 140 0.93 20.00 -9.57
C GLY A 140 0.02 21.12 -9.08
N THR A 141 -0.54 21.86 -10.02
CA THR A 141 -1.60 22.84 -9.78
C THR A 141 -2.84 22.38 -10.52
N GLN A 142 -4.03 22.65 -9.97
CA GLN A 142 -5.27 22.44 -10.70
C GLN A 142 -6.38 23.36 -10.19
N SER A 143 -7.30 23.75 -11.09
CA SER A 143 -8.54 24.45 -10.76
C SER A 143 -9.75 23.59 -11.13
N GLY A 144 -10.74 23.49 -10.22
CA GLY A 144 -11.93 22.67 -10.42
C GLY A 144 -11.74 21.20 -10.04
N THR A 145 -12.00 20.27 -10.95
CA THR A 145 -11.86 18.82 -10.73
C THR A 145 -11.05 18.19 -11.85
N THR A 146 -10.15 17.27 -11.51
CA THR A 146 -9.42 16.43 -12.46
C THR A 146 -9.40 14.97 -11.98
N THR A 147 -9.38 14.04 -12.92
CA THR A 147 -9.18 12.61 -12.65
C THR A 147 -7.84 12.15 -13.22
N ILE A 148 -7.09 11.42 -12.40
CA ILE A 148 -5.88 10.68 -12.78
C ILE A 148 -6.28 9.21 -12.90
N ASN A 149 -6.21 8.67 -14.12
CA ASN A 149 -6.42 7.25 -14.38
C ASN A 149 -5.06 6.57 -14.43
N ALA A 150 -4.75 5.70 -13.48
CA ALA A 150 -3.44 5.05 -13.44
C ALA A 150 -3.53 3.66 -12.83
N VAL A 151 -2.78 2.71 -13.41
CA VAL A 151 -2.63 1.38 -12.83
C VAL A 151 -1.52 1.45 -11.78
N ASN A 152 -1.91 1.87 -10.58
CA ASN A 152 -1.03 1.96 -9.42
C ASN A 152 -1.04 0.65 -8.63
N GLU A 153 0.14 0.16 -8.29
CA GLU A 153 0.35 -1.04 -7.48
C GLU A 153 1.23 -0.73 -6.27
N ILE A 154 0.81 -1.21 -5.10
CA ILE A 154 1.68 -1.40 -3.95
C ILE A 154 2.18 -2.83 -3.99
N THR A 155 3.49 -3.01 -3.99
CA THR A 155 4.13 -4.30 -4.20
C THR A 155 5.16 -4.57 -3.12
N THR A 156 5.50 -5.82 -2.92
CA THR A 156 6.67 -6.23 -2.14
C THR A 156 7.44 -7.27 -2.92
N THR A 157 8.77 -7.23 -2.81
CA THR A 157 9.65 -8.23 -3.41
C THR A 157 10.37 -8.96 -2.29
N ILE A 158 10.05 -10.25 -2.13
CA ILE A 158 10.64 -11.11 -1.09
C ILE A 158 11.09 -12.44 -1.71
N THR A 159 12.05 -13.12 -1.09
CA THR A 159 12.42 -14.51 -1.37
C THR A 159 11.90 -15.37 -0.21
N PRO A 160 10.67 -15.91 -0.30
CA PRO A 160 10.01 -16.58 0.83
C PRO A 160 10.78 -17.81 1.30
N ASN A 161 11.39 -17.78 2.48
CA ASN A 161 12.13 -18.93 3.02
C ASN A 161 11.61 -19.34 4.41
N LYS A 162 12.15 -20.44 4.96
CA LYS A 162 11.72 -20.95 6.27
C LYS A 162 11.88 -19.95 7.43
N ASN A 163 12.75 -18.94 7.30
CA ASN A 163 12.91 -17.90 8.32
C ASN A 163 11.79 -16.85 8.27
N MET A 164 10.83 -17.00 7.36
CA MET A 164 9.59 -16.21 7.27
C MET A 164 8.37 -17.02 7.75
N VAL A 165 8.59 -18.16 8.38
CA VAL A 165 7.53 -19.00 8.97
C VAL A 165 7.79 -19.09 10.46
N ASP A 166 6.89 -18.53 11.25
CA ASP A 166 6.94 -18.59 12.71
C ASP A 166 6.07 -19.74 13.22
N LEU A 167 6.68 -20.93 13.31
CA LEU A 167 6.02 -22.13 13.83
C LEU A 167 5.82 -22.09 15.35
N ILE A 168 6.45 -21.15 16.06
CA ILE A 168 6.30 -21.02 17.51
C ILE A 168 4.97 -20.32 17.80
N ASN A 169 4.70 -19.21 17.12
CA ASN A 169 3.52 -18.39 17.31
C ASN A 169 2.34 -18.88 16.45
N TYR A 170 2.61 -19.50 15.30
CA TYR A 170 1.62 -20.03 14.36
C TYR A 170 1.90 -21.50 14.00
N PRO A 171 1.74 -22.44 14.95
CA PRO A 171 2.15 -23.85 14.75
C PRO A 171 1.28 -24.61 13.73
N THR A 172 0.02 -24.20 13.56
CA THR A 172 -0.97 -24.90 12.74
C THR A 172 -1.64 -24.00 11.71
N THR A 173 -1.23 -22.74 11.64
CA THR A 173 -1.77 -21.76 10.69
C THR A 173 -0.62 -21.12 9.93
N PRO A 174 -0.87 -20.65 8.71
CA PRO A 174 0.09 -19.80 8.02
C PRO A 174 0.53 -18.58 8.86
N THR A 175 1.77 -18.13 8.70
CA THR A 175 2.28 -16.93 9.40
C THR A 175 1.73 -15.68 8.71
N PRO A 176 0.92 -14.86 9.41
CA PRO A 176 0.37 -13.63 8.85
C PRO A 176 1.36 -12.48 8.96
N TYR A 177 1.44 -11.66 7.93
CA TYR A 177 2.21 -10.42 7.88
C TYR A 177 1.29 -9.26 7.53
N GLU A 178 1.55 -8.07 8.03
CA GLU A 178 0.78 -6.87 7.76
C GLU A 178 1.64 -5.63 7.50
N THR A 179 1.07 -4.67 6.79
CA THR A 179 1.63 -3.33 6.59
C THR A 179 0.49 -2.31 6.58
N THR A 180 0.76 -1.11 7.05
CA THR A 180 -0.17 0.03 6.98
C THR A 180 0.28 0.98 5.90
N ILE A 181 -0.59 1.23 4.91
CA ILE A 181 -0.36 2.22 3.86
C ILE A 181 -1.05 3.51 4.24
N THR A 182 -0.32 4.63 4.17
CA THR A 182 -0.83 5.97 4.53
C THR A 182 -0.71 6.92 3.36
N PHE A 183 -1.83 7.57 3.05
CA PHE A 183 -1.89 8.66 2.07
C PHE A 183 -2.00 10.01 2.79
N SER A 184 -1.24 10.99 2.32
CA SER A 184 -1.34 12.37 2.78
C SER A 184 -1.29 13.34 1.61
N VAL A 185 -1.95 14.49 1.79
CA VAL A 185 -1.92 15.60 0.83
C VAL A 185 -1.22 16.75 1.50
N VAL A 186 -0.32 17.38 0.77
CA VAL A 186 0.33 18.63 1.17
C VAL A 186 0.00 19.67 0.12
N GLN A 187 -0.60 20.78 0.54
CA GLN A 187 -0.78 21.96 -0.30
C GLN A 187 0.41 22.89 -0.07
N GLY A 188 1.11 23.26 -1.15
CA GLY A 188 2.11 24.31 -1.14
C GLY A 188 1.43 25.67 -1.33
N LEU A 189 1.91 26.68 -0.61
CA LEU A 189 1.61 28.09 -0.89
C LEU A 189 2.38 28.53 -2.15
#